data_AF-A0A534QMU4-F1
#
_entry.id   AF-A0A534QMU4-F1
#
_cell.length_a   1.000
_cell.length_b   1.000
_cell.length_c   1.000
_cell.angle_alpha   90.00
_cell.angle_beta   90.00
_cell.angle_gamma   90.00
#
_symmetry.space_group_name_H-M   'P 1'
#
loop_
_entity.id
_entity.type
_entity.pdbx_description
1 polymer ?
#
loop_
_entity_poly.entity_id
_entity_poly.type
_entity_poly.pdbx_seq_one_letter_code
_entity_poly.pdbx_strand_id
1 'polypeptide(L)'
;MRITRWKPAGRTALAALIGLGLAAAPARGDNNPNGMAFRAVGWFKGKAEISASDIKCEIPNVTSAIFEGAFAMGIWNTYGVQTLMFPDTSNPFANPCGVWIQLQNNMVNQAVVIDRIELKFRIPGARRFRPFVNTARKFPVACREFRRDTLFIGARINPINSTEDTASSGVPNVAFIEMLPFVSNQLIQCLRAQYAPLPTTLFASLPLVVQATAFGTSDSGDSFRSSSIAYTLNLRHTCGNGRVDDGESCDASAPGNACAGTCTGNKCSQNAALSCATDADCVGGCLPPGSTAECTCLY
;
A
#
# COMPACT_ATOMS: atom_id res chain seq x y z
N MET A 1 -62.81 15.20 -35.77
CA MET A 1 -63.32 16.17 -34.77
C MET A 1 -63.48 15.47 -33.43
N ARG A 2 -62.96 16.08 -32.35
CA ARG A 2 -63.34 16.01 -30.90
C ARG A 2 -63.52 14.61 -30.25
N ILE A 3 -62.63 14.16 -29.37
CA ILE A 3 -62.45 14.48 -27.91
C ILE A 3 -63.60 13.98 -27.03
N THR A 4 -63.29 13.03 -26.13
CA THR A 4 -63.52 12.93 -24.66
C THR A 4 -63.17 11.47 -24.25
N ARG A 5 -62.16 11.09 -23.45
CA ARG A 5 -61.75 11.39 -22.06
C ARG A 5 -62.86 11.11 -21.02
N TRP A 6 -62.80 9.97 -20.31
CA TRP A 6 -62.56 9.89 -18.85
C TRP A 6 -62.64 8.46 -18.23
N LYS A 7 -61.56 8.13 -17.49
CA LYS A 7 -61.37 7.32 -16.27
C LYS A 7 -61.94 5.89 -16.14
N PRO A 8 -61.15 5.03 -15.48
CA PRO A 8 -61.66 4.43 -14.25
C PRO A 8 -60.76 4.72 -13.05
N ALA A 9 -61.42 5.13 -11.98
CA ALA A 9 -60.90 5.11 -10.62
C ALA A 9 -60.98 3.68 -10.06
N GLY A 10 -60.14 3.40 -9.07
CA GLY A 10 -60.45 2.39 -8.05
C GLY A 10 -59.65 1.10 -8.13
N ARG A 11 -58.42 1.12 -7.60
CA ARG A 11 -57.83 -0.05 -6.91
C ARG A 11 -57.01 0.42 -5.72
N THR A 12 -57.73 0.72 -4.65
CA THR A 12 -57.23 0.60 -3.27
C THR A 12 -57.19 -0.87 -2.86
N ALA A 13 -56.34 -1.16 -1.87
CA ALA A 13 -56.19 -2.43 -1.13
C ALA A 13 -55.30 -3.53 -1.76
N LEU A 14 -53.99 -3.35 -1.64
CA LEU A 14 -53.08 -4.44 -1.28
C LEU A 14 -51.85 -3.88 -0.55
N ALA A 15 -52.07 -3.35 0.65
CA ALA A 15 -51.01 -2.87 1.55
C ALA A 15 -51.26 -3.40 2.96
N ALA A 16 -51.22 -4.73 3.11
CA ALA A 16 -51.13 -5.41 4.38
C ALA A 16 -50.58 -6.81 4.08
N LEU A 17 -49.46 -7.18 4.72
CA LEU A 17 -48.68 -8.44 4.61
C LEU A 17 -47.29 -8.33 3.96
N ILE A 18 -46.53 -7.29 4.34
CA ILE A 18 -45.06 -7.38 4.44
C ILE A 18 -44.68 -6.84 5.83
N GLY A 19 -45.12 -7.56 6.85
CA GLY A 19 -44.76 -7.32 8.24
C GLY A 19 -44.46 -8.69 8.83
N LEU A 20 -43.20 -8.89 9.25
CA LEU A 20 -42.55 -10.10 9.80
C LEU A 20 -41.52 -10.68 8.82
N GLY A 21 -40.28 -10.19 8.92
CA GLY A 21 -39.14 -10.68 8.13
C GLY A 21 -37.99 -9.69 7.99
N LEU A 22 -38.11 -8.45 8.49
CA LEU A 22 -36.94 -7.64 8.80
C LEU A 22 -36.29 -8.26 10.03
N ALA A 23 -35.38 -9.21 9.79
CA ALA A 23 -34.31 -9.47 10.72
C ALA A 23 -33.75 -8.10 11.11
N ALA A 24 -33.87 -7.76 12.40
CA ALA A 24 -33.21 -6.62 12.98
C ALA A 24 -31.72 -6.86 12.82
N ALA A 25 -31.16 -6.47 11.67
CA ALA A 25 -29.76 -6.15 11.60
C ALA A 25 -29.59 -5.02 12.61
N PRO A 26 -28.85 -5.22 13.71
CA PRO A 26 -28.59 -4.12 14.62
C PRO A 26 -27.99 -3.00 13.75
N ALA A 27 -28.61 -1.84 13.79
CA ALA A 27 -28.00 -0.64 13.25
C ALA A 27 -26.63 -0.55 13.91
N ARG A 28 -25.56 -0.87 13.17
CA ARG A 28 -24.18 -0.75 13.65
C ARG A 28 -23.90 0.74 13.82
N GLY A 29 -24.32 1.28 14.97
CA GLY A 29 -23.88 2.57 15.44
C GLY A 29 -22.37 2.52 15.59
N ASP A 30 -21.68 3.49 15.01
CA ASP A 30 -20.26 3.68 15.27
C ASP A 30 -20.14 4.23 16.71
N ASN A 31 -19.82 3.35 17.66
CA ASN A 31 -19.67 3.71 19.07
C ASN A 31 -18.33 4.44 19.34
N ASN A 32 -17.59 4.83 18.28
CA ASN A 32 -16.30 5.48 18.38
C ASN A 32 -16.07 6.55 17.29
N PRO A 33 -16.96 7.56 17.19
CA PRO A 33 -16.94 8.52 16.08
C PRO A 33 -15.63 9.33 15.95
N ASN A 34 -14.85 9.40 17.04
CA ASN A 34 -13.59 10.15 17.10
C ASN A 34 -12.34 9.25 17.21
N GLY A 35 -12.46 7.92 17.17
CA GLY A 35 -11.31 7.03 17.34
C GLY A 35 -10.71 7.03 18.76
N MET A 36 -11.47 7.48 19.77
CA MET A 36 -10.99 7.62 21.16
C MET A 36 -10.94 6.30 21.91
N ALA A 37 -11.94 5.43 21.75
CA ALA A 37 -12.02 4.14 22.45
C ALA A 37 -11.15 3.07 21.77
N PHE A 38 -11.12 3.06 20.44
CA PHE A 38 -10.29 2.20 19.62
C PHE A 38 -9.55 3.02 18.56
N ARG A 39 -8.22 2.95 18.54
CA ARG A 39 -7.39 3.88 17.78
C ARG A 39 -6.40 3.15 16.89
N ALA A 40 -6.26 3.61 15.65
CA ALA A 40 -5.08 3.34 14.83
C ALA A 40 -4.05 4.44 15.12
N VAL A 41 -2.93 4.04 15.73
CA VAL A 41 -1.91 4.97 16.23
C VAL A 41 -0.99 5.43 15.11
N GLY A 42 -0.52 4.49 14.29
CA GLY A 42 0.42 4.77 13.21
C GLY A 42 0.89 3.51 12.49
N TRP A 43 1.82 3.74 11.57
CA TRP A 43 2.49 2.72 10.78
C TRP A 43 3.92 2.53 11.27
N PHE A 44 4.34 1.28 11.34
CA PHE A 44 5.61 0.89 11.91
C PHE A 44 6.26 -0.20 11.09
N LYS A 45 7.56 -0.37 11.29
CA LYS A 45 8.31 -1.55 10.87
C LYS A 45 9.08 -2.14 12.05
N GLY A 46 9.38 -3.42 11.92
CA GLY A 46 10.31 -4.12 12.80
C GLY A 46 11.76 -3.72 12.53
N LYS A 47 12.65 -4.04 13.48
CA LYS A 47 14.09 -4.04 13.20
C LYS A 47 14.41 -5.14 12.21
N ALA A 48 15.41 -4.88 11.37
CA ALA A 48 15.79 -5.77 10.29
C ALA A 48 17.31 -5.98 10.30
N GLU A 49 17.72 -7.23 10.19
CA GLU A 49 19.08 -7.61 9.79
C GLU A 49 18.99 -8.27 8.41
N ILE A 50 19.39 -7.52 7.38
CA ILE A 50 19.28 -7.94 5.98
C ILE A 50 20.68 -8.17 5.44
N SER A 51 20.92 -9.38 4.93
CA SER A 51 22.14 -9.78 4.23
C SER A 51 21.78 -10.36 2.85
N ALA A 52 22.79 -10.61 2.02
CA ALA A 52 22.56 -11.24 0.71
C ALA A 52 21.97 -12.66 0.80
N SER A 53 22.09 -13.33 1.95
CA SER A 53 21.66 -14.72 2.15
C SER A 53 20.54 -14.91 3.16
N ASP A 54 20.22 -13.88 3.95
CA ASP A 54 19.32 -14.01 5.09
C ASP A 54 18.61 -12.69 5.41
N ILE A 55 17.34 -12.79 5.78
CA ILE A 55 16.47 -11.69 6.19
C ILE A 55 15.91 -12.04 7.56
N LYS A 56 16.36 -11.34 8.59
CA LYS A 56 15.82 -11.48 9.95
C LYS A 56 15.01 -10.26 10.32
N CYS A 57 13.78 -10.50 10.75
CA CYS A 57 12.84 -9.47 11.14
C CYS A 57 12.43 -9.66 12.59
N GLU A 58 12.52 -8.59 13.37
CA GLU A 58 11.96 -8.53 14.72
C GLU A 58 10.49 -8.07 14.62
N ILE A 59 9.58 -8.78 15.29
CA ILE A 59 8.20 -8.30 15.45
C ILE A 59 8.24 -7.03 16.31
N PRO A 60 7.68 -5.89 15.83
CA PRO A 60 7.72 -4.65 16.57
C PRO A 60 6.89 -4.73 17.85
N ASN A 61 7.42 -4.13 18.92
CA ASN A 61 6.72 -3.87 20.18
C ASN A 61 6.84 -2.38 20.54
N VAL A 62 6.22 -1.93 21.63
CA VAL A 62 6.22 -0.51 22.02
C VAL A 62 7.62 0.09 22.25
N THR A 63 8.65 -0.74 22.44
CA THR A 63 10.04 -0.31 22.63
C THR A 63 10.91 -0.45 21.38
N SER A 64 10.59 -1.38 20.47
CA SER A 64 11.41 -1.68 19.29
C SER A 64 10.80 -1.19 17.98
N ALA A 65 9.52 -0.79 17.98
CA ALA A 65 8.82 -0.32 16.79
C ALA A 65 9.45 0.96 16.22
N ILE A 66 9.71 0.95 14.91
CA ILE A 66 10.24 2.10 14.18
C ILE A 66 9.10 2.69 13.36
N PHE A 67 8.79 3.98 13.59
CA PHE A 67 7.73 4.65 12.83
C PHE A 67 8.07 4.70 11.33
N GLU A 68 7.13 4.30 10.49
CA GLU A 68 7.27 4.35 9.04
C GLU A 68 5.93 4.64 8.36
N GLY A 69 5.69 5.91 8.00
CA GLY A 69 4.47 6.33 7.29
C GLY A 69 4.59 6.31 5.77
N ALA A 70 5.78 6.04 5.22
CA ALA A 70 6.02 6.03 3.79
C ALA A 70 7.24 5.17 3.42
N PHE A 71 7.21 4.62 2.21
CA PHE A 71 8.30 3.85 1.62
C PHE A 71 8.39 4.11 0.13
N ALA A 72 9.55 3.92 -0.47
CA ALA A 72 9.77 4.09 -1.89
C ALA A 72 10.32 2.79 -2.48
N MET A 73 9.67 2.31 -3.53
CA MET A 73 10.09 1.11 -4.26
C MET A 73 9.81 1.32 -5.74
N GLY A 74 10.46 0.56 -6.60
CA GLY A 74 10.17 0.65 -8.01
C GLY A 74 8.89 -0.13 -8.37
N ILE A 75 8.12 0.40 -9.32
CA ILE A 75 6.88 -0.23 -9.76
C ILE A 75 7.15 -1.54 -10.49
N TRP A 76 8.32 -1.72 -11.13
CA TRP A 76 8.69 -2.91 -11.91
C TRP A 76 9.65 -3.83 -11.17
N ASN A 77 10.74 -3.26 -10.67
CA ASN A 77 11.71 -3.92 -9.85
C ASN A 77 12.18 -2.93 -8.78
N THR A 78 12.86 -3.38 -7.75
CA THR A 78 13.51 -2.52 -6.78
C THR A 78 14.94 -3.03 -6.65
N TYR A 79 15.91 -2.24 -7.11
CA TYR A 79 17.33 -2.62 -7.20
C TYR A 79 17.56 -3.94 -7.96
N GLY A 80 16.91 -4.11 -9.11
CA GLY A 80 17.07 -5.29 -9.98
C GLY A 80 16.28 -6.53 -9.53
N VAL A 81 15.62 -6.50 -8.37
CA VAL A 81 14.71 -7.57 -7.92
C VAL A 81 13.27 -7.22 -8.29
N GLN A 82 12.57 -8.10 -8.99
CA GLN A 82 11.20 -7.85 -9.45
C GLN A 82 10.28 -7.46 -8.29
N THR A 83 9.51 -6.39 -8.46
CA THR A 83 8.49 -5.99 -7.50
C THR A 83 7.28 -6.91 -7.70
N LEU A 84 6.87 -7.68 -6.70
CA LEU A 84 5.68 -8.54 -6.83
C LEU A 84 4.55 -7.98 -6.00
N MET A 85 4.83 -7.66 -4.75
CA MET A 85 3.87 -7.11 -3.80
C MET A 85 4.60 -6.17 -2.84
N PHE A 86 3.87 -5.56 -1.92
CA PHE A 86 4.47 -4.77 -0.87
C PHE A 86 3.71 -4.98 0.44
N PRO A 87 4.39 -5.16 1.58
CA PRO A 87 5.76 -5.68 1.71
C PRO A 87 5.97 -6.96 0.93
N ASP A 88 7.22 -7.28 0.61
CA ASP A 88 7.61 -8.59 0.06
C ASP A 88 8.72 -9.19 0.93
N THR A 89 8.37 -10.23 1.68
CA THR A 89 9.26 -10.90 2.64
C THR A 89 10.43 -11.63 1.97
N SER A 90 10.35 -11.87 0.66
CA SER A 90 11.39 -12.53 -0.12
C SER A 90 12.34 -11.54 -0.81
N ASN A 91 11.98 -10.25 -0.84
CA ASN A 91 12.76 -9.21 -1.49
C ASN A 91 13.42 -8.30 -0.45
N PRO A 92 14.76 -8.31 -0.33
CA PRO A 92 15.49 -7.52 0.68
C PRO A 92 15.27 -6.00 0.54
N PHE A 93 14.79 -5.56 -0.62
CA PHE A 93 14.60 -4.15 -0.94
C PHE A 93 13.14 -3.69 -0.89
N ALA A 94 12.19 -4.60 -0.68
CA ALA A 94 10.75 -4.29 -0.68
C ALA A 94 10.16 -4.27 0.74
N ASN A 95 10.94 -3.74 1.69
CA ASN A 95 10.62 -3.68 3.11
C ASN A 95 10.23 -5.06 3.69
N PRO A 96 11.10 -6.06 3.65
CA PRO A 96 10.74 -7.44 3.97
C PRO A 96 10.31 -7.64 5.44
N CYS A 97 10.71 -6.73 6.35
CA CYS A 97 10.26 -6.72 7.76
C CYS A 97 8.95 -5.97 8.00
N GLY A 98 8.25 -5.70 6.90
CA GLY A 98 6.83 -5.51 6.90
C GLY A 98 6.37 -4.08 7.19
N VAL A 99 5.08 -3.91 6.97
CA VAL A 99 4.29 -2.76 7.39
C VAL A 99 3.38 -3.25 8.49
N TRP A 100 3.54 -2.67 9.68
CA TRP A 100 2.77 -2.99 10.86
C TRP A 100 1.86 -1.83 11.20
N ILE A 101 0.59 -2.11 11.46
CA ILE A 101 -0.32 -1.12 12.04
C ILE A 101 -0.35 -1.30 13.54
N GLN A 102 -0.08 -0.23 14.28
CA GLN A 102 -0.30 -0.22 15.71
C GLN A 102 -1.75 0.16 15.98
N LEU A 103 -2.46 -0.75 16.65
CA LEU A 103 -3.81 -0.56 17.12
C LEU A 103 -3.80 -0.50 18.64
N GLN A 104 -4.61 0.39 19.20
CA GLN A 104 -4.67 0.63 20.63
C GLN A 104 -6.13 0.60 21.10
N ASN A 105 -6.37 -0.16 22.16
CA ASN A 105 -7.61 -0.13 22.91
C ASN A 105 -7.45 0.84 24.08
N ASN A 106 -8.35 1.80 24.19
CA ASN A 106 -8.39 2.78 25.28
C ASN A 106 -9.56 2.54 26.24
N MET A 107 -10.32 1.46 26.06
CA MET A 107 -11.37 1.09 26.99
C MET A 107 -10.77 0.53 28.28
N VAL A 108 -11.41 0.86 29.40
CA VAL A 108 -10.89 0.50 30.72
C VAL A 108 -11.23 -0.93 31.10
N ASN A 109 -12.37 -1.49 30.69
CA ASN A 109 -12.84 -2.80 31.17
C ASN A 109 -13.29 -3.77 30.08
N GLN A 110 -13.04 -3.43 28.81
CA GLN A 110 -13.50 -4.23 27.68
C GLN A 110 -12.34 -4.46 26.72
N ALA A 111 -12.14 -5.70 26.29
CA ALA A 111 -11.27 -5.99 25.17
C ALA A 111 -11.95 -5.61 23.85
N VAL A 112 -11.16 -5.44 22.81
CA VAL A 112 -11.61 -5.35 21.42
C VAL A 112 -11.03 -6.54 20.66
N VAL A 113 -11.90 -7.31 20.03
CA VAL A 113 -11.50 -8.29 19.02
C VAL A 113 -11.55 -7.60 17.67
N ILE A 114 -10.41 -7.52 16.98
CA ILE A 114 -10.34 -6.94 15.64
C ILE A 114 -10.93 -7.95 14.67
N ASP A 115 -11.92 -7.53 13.89
CA ASP A 115 -12.57 -8.36 12.88
C ASP A 115 -11.90 -8.22 11.52
N ARG A 116 -11.59 -6.97 11.14
CA ARG A 116 -11.01 -6.67 9.83
C ARG A 116 -10.33 -5.31 9.80
N ILE A 117 -9.44 -5.14 8.84
CA ILE A 117 -8.84 -3.87 8.46
C ILE A 117 -9.16 -3.62 6.99
N GLU A 118 -9.87 -2.52 6.73
CA GLU A 118 -10.20 -2.10 5.38
C GLU A 118 -9.12 -1.16 4.85
N LEU A 119 -8.61 -1.47 3.66
CA LEU A 119 -7.65 -0.67 2.93
C LEU A 119 -8.33 0.06 1.78
N LYS A 120 -7.96 1.31 1.55
CA LYS A 120 -8.43 2.11 0.42
C LYS A 120 -7.27 2.80 -0.28
N PHE A 121 -7.09 2.44 -1.53
CA PHE A 121 -5.99 2.92 -2.37
C PHE A 121 -6.40 4.15 -3.18
N ARG A 122 -5.49 5.12 -3.24
CA ARG A 122 -5.64 6.35 -4.04
C ARG A 122 -4.27 6.79 -4.54
N ILE A 123 -4.24 7.39 -5.72
CA ILE A 123 -3.05 8.04 -6.28
C ILE A 123 -3.35 9.56 -6.31
N PRO A 124 -2.92 10.34 -5.30
CA PRO A 124 -3.01 11.79 -5.35
C PRO A 124 -2.37 12.33 -6.64
N GLY A 125 -2.97 13.37 -7.22
CA GLY A 125 -2.49 13.91 -8.48
C GLY A 125 -2.82 13.06 -9.72
N ALA A 126 -3.47 11.89 -9.60
CA ALA A 126 -3.77 11.02 -10.76
C ALA A 126 -4.58 11.69 -11.89
N ARG A 127 -5.23 12.83 -11.60
CA ARG A 127 -5.90 13.65 -12.62
C ARG A 127 -4.94 14.15 -13.71
N ARG A 128 -3.66 14.35 -13.41
CA ARG A 128 -2.64 14.78 -14.38
C ARG A 128 -2.46 13.78 -15.53
N PHE A 129 -2.75 12.51 -15.27
CA PHE A 129 -2.63 11.43 -16.26
C PHE A 129 -3.89 11.19 -17.06
N ARG A 130 -5.00 11.92 -16.81
CA ARG A 130 -6.28 11.69 -17.49
C ARG A 130 -6.24 11.59 -19.01
N PRO A 131 -5.38 12.33 -19.74
CA PRO A 131 -5.28 12.17 -21.19
C PRO A 131 -4.84 10.76 -21.62
N PHE A 132 -4.16 10.02 -20.75
CA PHE A 132 -3.53 8.74 -21.06
C PHE A 132 -4.09 7.57 -20.23
N VAL A 133 -4.44 7.83 -18.97
CA VAL A 133 -4.98 6.87 -18.02
C VAL A 133 -6.33 7.37 -17.53
N ASN A 134 -7.39 6.64 -17.89
CA ASN A 134 -8.72 6.96 -17.42
C ASN A 134 -8.80 6.77 -15.89
N THR A 135 -9.03 7.87 -15.16
CA THR A 135 -9.05 7.86 -13.69
C THR A 135 -10.37 8.38 -13.11
N ALA A 136 -10.88 7.65 -12.13
CA ALA A 136 -12.05 8.02 -11.33
C ALA A 136 -11.71 7.97 -9.84
N ARG A 137 -12.11 9.01 -9.10
CA ARG A 137 -11.81 9.14 -7.65
C ARG A 137 -10.32 8.96 -7.30
N LYS A 138 -9.43 9.52 -8.13
CA LYS A 138 -7.96 9.47 -7.97
C LYS A 138 -7.39 8.05 -8.09
N PHE A 139 -7.97 7.21 -8.94
CA PHE A 139 -7.49 5.84 -9.19
C PHE A 139 -7.81 5.41 -10.63
N PRO A 140 -6.99 4.56 -11.27
CA PRO A 140 -7.30 4.04 -12.60
C PRO A 140 -8.63 3.28 -12.61
N VAL A 141 -9.46 3.53 -13.63
CA VAL A 141 -10.77 2.86 -13.76
C VAL A 141 -10.58 1.38 -14.06
N ALA A 142 -9.57 1.02 -14.85
CA ALA A 142 -9.23 -0.38 -15.14
C ALA A 142 -8.88 -1.18 -13.87
N CYS A 143 -8.26 -0.54 -12.86
CA CYS A 143 -7.89 -1.18 -11.60
C CYS A 143 -8.96 -1.04 -10.51
N ARG A 144 -10.21 -0.72 -10.87
CA ARG A 144 -11.24 -0.36 -9.87
C ARG A 144 -11.49 -1.45 -8.83
N GLU A 145 -11.37 -2.72 -9.20
CA GLU A 145 -11.55 -3.87 -8.30
C GLU A 145 -10.53 -3.86 -7.15
N PHE A 146 -9.28 -3.48 -7.43
CA PHE A 146 -8.20 -3.40 -6.46
C PHE A 146 -8.15 -2.07 -5.67
N ARG A 147 -9.12 -1.18 -5.86
CA ARG A 147 -9.13 0.12 -5.15
C ARG A 147 -9.41 -0.03 -3.65
N ARG A 148 -9.94 -1.17 -3.23
CA ARG A 148 -10.18 -1.51 -1.83
C ARG A 148 -9.70 -2.93 -1.60
N ASP A 149 -9.22 -3.16 -0.40
CA ASP A 149 -8.90 -4.49 0.08
C ASP A 149 -9.37 -4.63 1.53
N THR A 150 -9.50 -5.86 2.02
CA THR A 150 -9.95 -6.15 3.38
C THR A 150 -9.14 -7.31 3.91
N LEU A 151 -8.39 -7.04 4.97
CA LEU A 151 -7.65 -8.04 5.71
C LEU A 151 -8.50 -8.48 6.89
N PHE A 152 -8.83 -9.77 6.97
CA PHE A 152 -9.55 -10.33 8.10
C PHE A 152 -8.54 -10.69 9.19
N ILE A 153 -8.77 -10.15 10.38
CA ILE A 153 -7.90 -10.29 11.53
C ILE A 153 -8.70 -11.01 12.63
N GLY A 154 -8.02 -11.70 13.54
CA GLY A 154 -8.63 -12.39 14.69
C GLY A 154 -7.90 -12.07 16.00
N ALA A 155 -7.35 -10.87 16.10
CA ALA A 155 -6.51 -10.45 17.22
C ALA A 155 -7.32 -9.75 18.30
N ARG A 156 -7.06 -10.09 19.56
CA ARG A 156 -7.67 -9.46 20.74
C ARG A 156 -6.72 -8.43 21.32
N ILE A 157 -7.22 -7.22 21.58
CA ILE A 157 -6.52 -6.18 22.31
C ILE A 157 -7.21 -6.00 23.66
N ASN A 158 -6.48 -6.28 24.74
CA ASN A 158 -7.03 -6.21 26.08
C ASN A 158 -7.32 -4.75 26.51
N PRO A 159 -8.15 -4.53 27.54
CA PRO A 159 -8.38 -3.20 28.08
C PRO A 159 -7.12 -2.59 28.74
N ILE A 160 -7.14 -1.28 28.96
CA ILE A 160 -6.05 -0.51 29.61
C ILE A 160 -5.64 -1.07 30.97
N ASN A 161 -6.60 -1.55 31.77
CA ASN A 161 -6.32 -2.04 33.12
C ASN A 161 -5.88 -3.51 33.18
N SER A 162 -5.81 -4.19 32.03
CA SER A 162 -5.34 -5.57 31.99
C SER A 162 -3.87 -5.63 32.40
N THR A 163 -3.47 -6.76 32.99
CA THR A 163 -2.05 -7.09 33.26
C THR A 163 -1.48 -8.07 32.24
N GLU A 164 -2.31 -8.57 31.32
CA GLU A 164 -1.93 -9.59 30.35
C GLU A 164 -1.68 -8.97 28.97
N ASP A 165 -0.45 -9.11 28.47
CA ASP A 165 -0.09 -8.77 27.10
C ASP A 165 -0.21 -9.99 26.18
N THR A 166 -1.42 -10.19 25.65
CA THR A 166 -1.71 -11.28 24.72
C THR A 166 -1.19 -11.01 23.30
N ALA A 167 -0.81 -9.78 22.98
CA ALA A 167 -0.32 -9.39 21.67
C ALA A 167 1.21 -9.35 21.58
N SER A 168 1.92 -9.65 22.68
CA SER A 168 3.38 -9.53 22.80
C SER A 168 3.90 -8.15 22.37
N SER A 169 3.07 -7.11 22.58
CA SER A 169 3.37 -5.75 22.15
C SER A 169 4.21 -4.97 23.17
N GLY A 170 4.46 -5.56 24.35
CA GLY A 170 5.08 -4.94 25.52
C GLY A 170 4.07 -4.24 26.45
N VAL A 171 2.83 -4.02 26.02
CA VAL A 171 1.73 -3.51 26.87
C VAL A 171 0.39 -4.18 26.53
N PRO A 172 -0.51 -4.42 27.51
CA PRO A 172 -1.76 -5.16 27.30
C PRO A 172 -2.74 -4.58 26.27
N ASN A 173 -2.77 -3.26 26.16
CA ASN A 173 -3.81 -2.56 25.40
C ASN A 173 -3.36 -2.10 24.00
N VAL A 174 -2.25 -2.65 23.51
CA VAL A 174 -1.70 -2.37 22.19
C VAL A 174 -1.50 -3.67 21.44
N ALA A 175 -1.69 -3.64 20.12
CA ALA A 175 -1.26 -4.71 19.23
C ALA A 175 -0.60 -4.12 17.99
N PHE A 176 0.44 -4.81 17.53
CA PHE A 176 1.02 -4.59 16.20
C PHE A 176 0.48 -5.68 15.29
N ILE A 177 -0.26 -5.29 14.26
CA ILE A 177 -0.82 -6.22 13.28
C ILE A 177 0.00 -6.12 12.00
N GLU A 178 0.51 -7.25 11.55
CA GLU A 178 1.24 -7.36 10.30
C GLU A 178 0.30 -7.16 9.12
N MET A 179 0.72 -6.35 8.15
CA MET A 179 -0.03 -6.09 6.93
C MET A 179 0.65 -6.75 5.75
N LEU A 180 0.32 -8.02 5.49
CA LEU A 180 0.91 -8.80 4.41
C LEU A 180 -0.15 -9.59 3.62
N PRO A 181 -0.26 -9.39 2.29
CA PRO A 181 0.30 -8.27 1.54
C PRO A 181 -0.47 -6.97 1.85
N PHE A 182 0.24 -5.86 1.99
CA PHE A 182 -0.38 -4.54 2.14
C PHE A 182 -0.83 -3.94 0.80
N VAL A 183 -0.11 -4.26 -0.26
CA VAL A 183 -0.39 -3.98 -1.67
C VAL A 183 -0.20 -5.29 -2.43
N SER A 184 -1.28 -5.83 -2.97
CA SER A 184 -1.27 -7.13 -3.64
C SER A 184 -0.55 -7.10 -5.00
N ASN A 185 -0.13 -8.28 -5.46
CA ASN A 185 0.47 -8.43 -6.78
C ASN A 185 -0.47 -8.04 -7.91
N GLN A 186 -1.75 -8.40 -7.81
CA GLN A 186 -2.75 -8.04 -8.81
C GLN A 186 -2.89 -6.52 -8.93
N LEU A 187 -2.84 -5.80 -7.81
CA LEU A 187 -2.84 -4.34 -7.83
C LEU A 187 -1.58 -3.78 -8.52
N ILE A 188 -0.39 -4.25 -8.14
CA ILE A 188 0.86 -3.83 -8.79
C ILE A 188 0.84 -4.09 -10.30
N GLN A 189 0.42 -5.28 -10.74
CA GLN A 189 0.32 -5.63 -12.15
C GLN A 189 -0.69 -4.76 -12.90
N CYS A 190 -1.82 -4.44 -12.28
CA CYS A 190 -2.78 -3.53 -12.91
C CYS A 190 -2.21 -2.11 -13.03
N LEU A 191 -1.55 -1.61 -11.99
CA LEU A 191 -0.91 -0.28 -12.04
C LEU A 191 0.20 -0.25 -13.11
N ARG A 192 1.01 -1.31 -13.23
CA ARG A 192 1.95 -1.48 -14.33
C ARG A 192 1.25 -1.38 -15.67
N ALA A 193 0.25 -2.20 -15.95
CA ALA A 193 -0.43 -2.19 -17.24
C ALA A 193 -1.00 -0.81 -17.61
N GLN A 194 -1.46 -0.02 -16.63
CA GLN A 194 -2.00 1.31 -16.86
C GLN A 194 -0.93 2.39 -17.05
N TYR A 195 0.17 2.31 -16.31
CA TYR A 195 1.17 3.37 -16.26
C TYR A 195 2.44 3.06 -17.09
N ALA A 196 2.68 1.79 -17.45
CA ALA A 196 3.75 1.33 -18.33
C ALA A 196 3.86 2.06 -19.67
N PRO A 197 2.74 2.41 -20.35
CA PRO A 197 2.83 3.04 -21.66
C PRO A 197 3.15 4.54 -21.58
N LEU A 198 3.18 5.12 -20.38
CA LEU A 198 3.42 6.54 -20.20
C LEU A 198 4.92 6.83 -20.27
N PRO A 199 5.33 7.86 -21.01
CA PRO A 199 6.69 8.40 -20.92
C PRO A 199 7.02 8.79 -19.48
N THR A 200 8.26 8.57 -19.04
CA THR A 200 8.71 8.92 -17.68
C THR A 200 8.80 10.43 -17.48
N THR A 201 8.86 11.21 -18.57
CA THR A 201 8.62 12.66 -18.56
C THR A 201 7.26 13.05 -17.98
N LEU A 202 6.27 12.15 -17.98
CA LEU A 202 4.95 12.39 -17.36
C LEU A 202 4.94 12.10 -15.86
N PHE A 203 5.79 11.18 -15.36
CA PHE A 203 6.02 11.00 -13.93
C PHE A 203 7.31 10.23 -13.59
N ALA A 204 8.03 10.73 -12.58
CA ALA A 204 9.12 10.00 -11.94
C ALA A 204 8.64 9.04 -10.84
N SER A 205 7.49 9.34 -10.21
CA SER A 205 6.93 8.55 -9.11
C SER A 205 5.40 8.68 -9.02
N LEU A 206 4.74 7.56 -8.67
CA LEU A 206 3.33 7.44 -8.36
C LEU A 206 3.16 7.27 -6.84
N PRO A 207 2.69 8.29 -6.12
CA PRO A 207 2.38 8.14 -4.71
C PRO A 207 1.09 7.34 -4.56
N LEU A 208 1.19 6.05 -4.24
CA LEU A 208 0.07 5.22 -3.85
C LEU A 208 -0.20 5.41 -2.36
N VAL A 209 -1.23 6.21 -2.05
CA VAL A 209 -1.69 6.42 -0.68
C VAL A 209 -2.68 5.32 -0.31
N VAL A 210 -2.33 4.56 0.72
CA VAL A 210 -3.14 3.50 1.32
C VAL A 210 -3.75 4.06 2.61
N GLN A 211 -5.08 4.16 2.66
CA GLN A 211 -5.78 4.51 3.88
C GLN A 211 -6.28 3.24 4.56
N ALA A 212 -5.90 3.02 5.82
CA ALA A 212 -6.41 1.92 6.61
C ALA A 212 -7.48 2.40 7.60
N THR A 213 -8.41 1.51 7.91
CA THR A 213 -9.37 1.66 9.01
C THR A 213 -9.63 0.28 9.59
N ALA A 214 -9.38 0.11 10.89
CA ALA A 214 -9.65 -1.13 11.59
C ALA A 214 -11.08 -1.12 12.14
N PHE A 215 -11.67 -2.30 12.18
CA PHE A 215 -12.98 -2.56 12.75
C PHE A 215 -12.84 -3.71 13.74
N GLY A 216 -13.47 -3.56 14.90
CA GLY A 216 -13.49 -4.60 15.91
C GLY A 216 -14.78 -4.58 16.71
N THR A 217 -14.97 -5.63 17.49
CA THR A 217 -16.12 -5.82 18.36
C THR A 217 -15.64 -5.98 19.79
N SER A 218 -16.29 -5.32 20.75
CA SER A 218 -15.94 -5.48 22.17
C SER A 218 -16.53 -6.73 22.78
N ASP A 219 -16.10 -7.06 23.99
CA ASP A 219 -16.70 -8.14 24.79
C ASP A 219 -18.22 -7.93 25.06
N SER A 220 -18.71 -6.69 25.02
CA SER A 220 -20.16 -6.38 25.12
C SER A 220 -20.93 -6.54 23.81
N GLY A 221 -20.25 -6.87 22.71
CA GLY A 221 -20.85 -6.99 21.38
C GLY A 221 -20.97 -5.66 20.62
N ASP A 222 -20.42 -4.57 21.16
CA ASP A 222 -20.44 -3.26 20.52
C ASP A 222 -19.42 -3.19 19.38
N SER A 223 -19.80 -2.62 18.24
CA SER A 223 -18.91 -2.44 17.10
C SER A 223 -18.13 -1.12 17.21
N PHE A 224 -16.83 -1.19 17.00
CA PHE A 224 -15.89 -0.07 17.03
C PHE A 224 -15.21 0.10 15.69
N ARG A 225 -15.05 1.36 15.29
CA ARG A 225 -14.26 1.77 14.15
C ARG A 225 -13.06 2.58 14.62
N SER A 226 -11.87 2.32 14.09
CA SER A 226 -10.68 3.11 14.42
C SER A 226 -10.65 4.45 13.69
N SER A 227 -9.76 5.35 14.13
CA SER A 227 -9.25 6.43 13.28
C SER A 227 -8.69 5.88 11.97
N SER A 228 -8.77 6.66 10.89
CA SER A 228 -8.10 6.30 9.62
C SER A 228 -6.70 6.88 9.57
N ILE A 229 -5.72 6.04 9.27
CA ILE A 229 -4.33 6.43 9.07
C ILE A 229 -3.90 6.15 7.63
N ALA A 230 -2.92 6.91 7.13
CA ALA A 230 -2.45 6.84 5.76
C ALA A 230 -1.00 6.40 5.69
N TYR A 231 -0.70 5.47 4.78
CA TYR A 231 0.65 5.08 4.39
C TYR A 231 0.87 5.52 2.95
N THR A 232 2.06 6.03 2.62
CA THR A 232 2.39 6.41 1.24
C THR A 232 3.46 5.50 0.66
N LEU A 233 3.07 4.66 -0.30
CA LEU A 233 4.01 3.89 -1.10
C LEU A 233 4.32 4.67 -2.38
N ASN A 234 5.55 5.17 -2.49
CA ASN A 234 6.03 5.86 -3.67
C ASN A 234 6.53 4.84 -4.69
N LEU A 235 5.72 4.55 -5.71
CA LEU A 235 6.04 3.64 -6.80
C LEU A 235 6.82 4.41 -7.88
N ARG A 236 8.14 4.24 -7.89
CA ARG A 236 9.06 4.89 -8.82
C ARG A 236 9.10 4.16 -10.17
N HIS A 237 9.40 4.88 -11.25
CA HIS A 237 9.98 4.22 -12.43
C HIS A 237 11.32 3.58 -12.04
N THR A 238 11.69 2.45 -12.66
CA THR A 238 12.88 1.69 -12.26
C THR A 238 13.55 0.98 -13.43
N CYS A 239 14.87 1.18 -13.49
CA CYS A 239 15.87 0.55 -14.34
C CYS A 239 15.92 -0.97 -14.21
N GLY A 240 16.15 -1.67 -15.32
CA GLY A 240 16.21 -3.13 -15.43
C GLY A 240 14.88 -3.77 -15.86
N ASN A 241 13.92 -2.98 -16.33
CA ASN A 241 12.59 -3.41 -16.77
C ASN A 241 12.54 -3.89 -18.24
N GLY A 242 13.66 -3.84 -18.95
CA GLY A 242 13.73 -4.23 -20.35
C GLY A 242 13.49 -3.09 -21.33
N ARG A 243 13.42 -1.84 -20.83
CA ARG A 243 13.26 -0.62 -21.62
C ARG A 243 14.07 0.50 -20.99
N VAL A 244 14.75 1.27 -21.81
CA VAL A 244 15.44 2.49 -21.35
C VAL A 244 14.40 3.58 -21.19
N ASP A 245 14.17 3.97 -19.94
CA ASP A 245 13.20 4.99 -19.53
C ASP A 245 13.84 6.40 -19.64
N ASP A 246 13.06 7.48 -19.90
CA ASP A 246 13.66 8.84 -19.97
C ASP A 246 14.24 9.24 -18.60
N GLY A 247 15.51 9.65 -18.59
CA GLY A 247 16.28 9.85 -17.37
C GLY A 247 17.13 8.63 -16.96
N GLU A 248 17.10 7.56 -17.75
CA GLU A 248 18.06 6.46 -17.73
C GLU A 248 18.86 6.49 -19.04
N SER A 249 20.17 6.33 -18.98
CA SER A 249 21.00 6.29 -20.20
C SER A 249 20.92 4.91 -20.88
N CYS A 250 20.58 3.89 -20.10
CA CYS A 250 20.53 2.48 -20.44
C CYS A 250 19.63 1.73 -19.45
N ASP A 251 19.25 0.48 -19.76
CA ASP A 251 18.51 -0.41 -18.86
C ASP A 251 19.13 -1.80 -18.97
N ALA A 252 19.59 -2.40 -17.87
CA ALA A 252 20.35 -3.66 -17.90
C ALA A 252 19.65 -4.84 -18.61
N SER A 253 18.32 -4.81 -18.71
CA SER A 253 17.51 -5.87 -19.32
C SER A 253 17.00 -5.49 -20.73
N ALA A 254 17.28 -4.27 -21.23
CA ALA A 254 16.73 -3.77 -22.49
C ALA A 254 17.43 -4.34 -23.73
N PRO A 255 16.68 -4.92 -24.70
CA PRO A 255 17.25 -5.35 -25.96
C PRO A 255 17.73 -4.13 -26.78
N GLY A 256 19.04 -4.03 -27.02
CA GLY A 256 19.64 -3.00 -27.89
C GLY A 256 20.07 -1.70 -27.21
N ASN A 257 19.75 -1.49 -25.93
CA ASN A 257 20.32 -0.43 -25.10
C ASN A 257 20.49 -0.91 -23.65
N ALA A 258 21.06 -2.12 -23.53
CA ALA A 258 21.45 -2.71 -22.27
C ALA A 258 22.45 -1.77 -21.57
N CYS A 259 22.39 -1.65 -20.24
CA CYS A 259 23.50 -1.04 -19.49
C CYS A 259 24.75 -1.90 -19.64
N ALA A 260 25.44 -1.75 -20.77
CA ALA A 260 26.76 -2.28 -20.98
C ALA A 260 27.66 -1.39 -20.13
N GLY A 261 28.00 -1.86 -18.93
CA GLY A 261 28.83 -1.07 -18.04
C GLY A 261 28.94 -1.58 -16.61
N THR A 262 30.14 -1.97 -16.22
CA THR A 262 30.49 -2.21 -14.82
C THR A 262 30.76 -0.88 -14.13
N CYS A 263 29.91 -0.49 -13.17
CA CYS A 263 30.19 0.63 -12.27
C CYS A 263 31.38 0.28 -11.36
N THR A 264 32.52 0.93 -11.57
CA THR A 264 33.74 0.69 -10.78
C THR A 264 34.22 2.04 -10.25
N GLY A 265 34.23 2.22 -8.92
CA GLY A 265 34.70 3.47 -8.31
C GLY A 265 33.91 4.73 -8.72
N ASN A 266 32.57 4.66 -8.73
CA ASN A 266 31.64 5.72 -9.17
C ASN A 266 31.74 6.12 -10.65
N LYS A 267 32.41 5.34 -11.51
CA LYS A 267 32.47 5.59 -12.97
C LYS A 267 31.76 4.49 -13.76
N CYS A 268 31.04 4.91 -14.81
CA CYS A 268 30.23 4.10 -15.73
C CYS A 268 31.08 3.77 -16.99
N SER A 269 31.43 2.51 -17.23
CA SER A 269 32.10 2.06 -18.48
C SER A 269 31.08 1.59 -19.50
N GLN A 270 31.37 1.55 -20.81
CA GLN A 270 30.51 0.92 -21.83
C GLN A 270 30.81 -0.57 -22.06
N ASN A 271 31.83 -1.13 -21.39
CA ASN A 271 32.32 -2.49 -21.63
C ASN A 271 32.76 -3.15 -20.31
N ALA A 272 32.13 -4.28 -19.97
CA ALA A 272 32.42 -5.03 -18.74
C ALA A 272 33.84 -5.62 -18.67
N ALA A 273 34.54 -5.72 -19.80
CA ALA A 273 35.92 -6.19 -19.88
C ALA A 273 36.96 -5.06 -19.74
N LEU A 274 36.54 -3.79 -19.75
CA LEU A 274 37.42 -2.62 -19.63
C LEU A 274 37.07 -1.83 -18.37
N SER A 275 38.01 -1.80 -17.43
CA SER A 275 37.96 -0.89 -16.29
C SER A 275 38.13 0.54 -16.77
N CYS A 276 37.37 1.45 -16.15
CA CYS A 276 37.38 2.89 -16.41
C CYS A 276 38.73 3.51 -15.99
N ALA A 277 39.76 3.38 -16.83
CA ALA A 277 41.12 3.83 -16.54
C ALA A 277 41.32 5.33 -16.87
N THR A 278 40.61 5.86 -17.88
CA THR A 278 40.64 7.27 -18.26
C THR A 278 39.22 7.82 -18.45
N ASP A 279 39.05 9.15 -18.40
CA ASP A 279 37.74 9.79 -18.60
C ASP A 279 37.20 9.59 -20.03
N ALA A 280 38.05 9.21 -20.99
CA ALA A 280 37.64 8.87 -22.35
C ALA A 280 37.01 7.47 -22.46
N ASP A 281 37.32 6.57 -21.51
CA ASP A 281 36.75 5.21 -21.43
C ASP A 281 35.44 5.17 -20.63
N CYS A 282 35.10 6.29 -19.98
CA CYS A 282 33.96 6.43 -19.09
C CYS A 282 32.88 7.29 -19.73
N VAL A 283 31.63 6.87 -19.55
CA VAL A 283 30.45 7.52 -20.15
C VAL A 283 29.70 8.34 -19.12
N GLY A 284 30.16 8.34 -17.88
CA GLY A 284 29.68 9.22 -16.82
C GLY A 284 29.94 8.71 -15.41
N GLY A 285 29.36 9.41 -14.43
CA GLY A 285 29.36 8.98 -13.03
C GLY A 285 28.19 8.05 -12.70
N CYS A 286 28.40 7.02 -11.87
CA CYS A 286 27.31 6.23 -11.29
C CYS A 286 26.78 6.94 -10.05
N LEU A 287 25.46 7.15 -9.96
CA LEU A 287 24.86 7.73 -8.76
C LEU A 287 24.89 6.73 -7.59
N PRO A 288 25.11 7.21 -6.35
CA PRO A 288 25.14 6.35 -5.18
C PRO A 288 23.77 5.70 -4.91
N PRO A 289 23.74 4.57 -4.18
CA PRO A 289 22.50 3.97 -3.69
C PRO A 289 21.63 5.02 -2.98
N GLY A 290 20.36 5.16 -3.40
CA GLY A 290 19.42 6.12 -2.83
C GLY A 290 19.19 7.40 -3.65
N SER A 291 19.86 7.58 -4.78
CA SER A 291 19.50 8.61 -5.77
C SER A 291 18.20 8.23 -6.50
N THR A 292 17.36 9.19 -6.90
CA THR A 292 16.13 8.90 -7.67
C THR A 292 16.38 8.49 -9.13
N ALA A 293 17.64 8.49 -9.59
CA ALA A 293 18.04 8.15 -10.95
C ALA A 293 19.06 7.00 -10.95
N GLU A 294 18.64 5.83 -10.46
CA GLU A 294 19.51 4.69 -10.08
C GLU A 294 20.26 4.02 -11.26
N CYS A 295 20.08 4.50 -12.51
CA CYS A 295 20.84 4.11 -13.71
C CYS A 295 21.13 5.28 -14.68
N THR A 296 21.57 6.43 -14.16
CA THR A 296 22.15 7.48 -15.02
C THR A 296 23.66 7.40 -14.97
N CYS A 297 24.32 7.24 -16.13
CA CYS A 297 25.66 7.78 -16.27
C CYS A 297 25.48 9.31 -16.39
N LEU A 298 26.02 10.09 -15.44
CA LEU A 298 26.03 11.56 -15.53
C LEU A 298 27.00 11.99 -16.64
N TYR A 299 26.50 12.65 -17.69
CA TYR A 299 27.34 13.31 -18.71
C TYR A 299 28.05 14.55 -18.15
#